data_AF-A0A0B2WVU8-F1
#
_entry.id   AF-A0A0B2WVU8-F1
#
_cell.length_a   1.000
_cell.length_b   1.000
_cell.length_c   1.000
_cell.angle_alpha   90.00
_cell.angle_beta   90.00
_cell.angle_gamma   90.00
#
_symmetry.space_group_name_H-M   'P 1'
#
loop_
_entity.id
_entity.type
_entity.pdbx_description
1 polymer ?
#
loop_
_entity_poly.entity_id
_entity_poly.type
_entity_poly.pdbx_seq_one_letter_code
_entity_poly.pdbx_strand_id
1 'polypeptide(L)'
;MTGRGGGGGRRVLLPPINMIFKLLQSNAVVSVWLYEQLSIRIEGKIRGFDEFMNLVIDDAVEVAQVTKNNDKETRRPLGQILLKGDNVSLIQSLSH
;
A
#
# COMPACT_ATOMS: atom_id res chain seq x y z
N MET A 1 41.81 2.47 -28.62
CA MET A 1 41.45 2.84 -27.24
C MET A 1 39.93 2.81 -27.14
N THR A 2 39.35 1.62 -26.98
CA THR A 2 38.80 1.08 -25.71
C THR A 2 37.66 1.93 -25.14
N GLY A 3 36.50 1.27 -25.03
CA GLY A 3 35.18 1.87 -24.87
C GLY A 3 34.95 2.60 -23.55
N ARG A 4 33.95 3.49 -23.61
CA ARG A 4 33.42 4.19 -22.46
C ARG A 4 32.16 3.46 -21.99
N GLY A 5 32.38 2.35 -21.30
CA GLY A 5 31.41 1.81 -20.35
C GLY A 5 31.31 2.76 -19.15
N GLY A 6 30.11 2.90 -18.57
CA GLY A 6 29.94 3.61 -17.29
C GLY A 6 28.71 4.49 -17.14
N GLY A 7 27.57 4.15 -17.74
CA GLY A 7 26.27 4.73 -17.37
C GLY A 7 25.60 3.93 -16.25
N GLY A 8 26.35 3.61 -15.18
CA GLY A 8 25.86 2.83 -14.05
C GLY A 8 24.66 3.52 -13.40
N GLY A 9 23.58 2.75 -13.25
CA GLY A 9 22.24 3.16 -12.80
C GLY A 9 22.22 4.33 -11.82
N ARG A 10 21.92 5.52 -12.35
CA ARG A 10 21.60 6.68 -11.53
C ARG A 10 20.26 6.39 -10.87
N ARG A 11 20.27 6.08 -9.56
CA ARG A 11 19.03 5.94 -8.78
C ARG A 11 18.34 7.30 -8.80
N VAL A 12 17.32 7.42 -9.64
CA VAL A 12 16.47 8.61 -9.68
C VAL A 12 15.71 8.63 -8.36
N LEU A 13 15.92 9.68 -7.57
CA LEU A 13 15.11 9.95 -6.38
C LEU A 13 13.73 10.34 -6.88
N LEU A 14 12.77 9.44 -6.73
CA LEU A 14 11.39 9.68 -7.11
C LEU A 14 10.63 10.27 -5.92
N PRO A 15 9.83 11.33 -6.14
CA PRO A 15 8.85 11.79 -5.17
C PRO A 15 7.93 10.64 -4.72
N PRO A 16 7.49 10.59 -3.46
CA PRO A 16 6.63 9.52 -2.94
C PRO A 16 5.33 9.34 -3.71
N ILE A 17 4.77 10.42 -4.27
CA ILE A 17 3.55 10.36 -5.09
C ILE A 17 3.73 9.43 -6.30
N ASN A 18 4.94 9.38 -6.87
CA ASN A 18 5.24 8.50 -8.01
C ASN A 18 5.18 7.02 -7.60
N MET A 19 5.43 6.70 -6.33
CA MET A 19 5.27 5.33 -5.82
C MET A 19 3.79 4.93 -5.79
N ILE A 20 2.90 5.83 -5.36
CA ILE A 20 1.44 5.57 -5.34
C ILE A 20 0.91 5.41 -6.76
N PHE A 21 1.34 6.28 -7.68
CA PHE A 21 1.01 6.14 -9.10
C PHE A 21 1.46 4.78 -9.66
N LYS A 22 2.67 4.33 -9.30
CA LYS A 22 3.17 3.01 -9.71
C LYS A 22 2.31 1.87 -9.15
N LEU A 23 1.90 1.95 -7.89
CA LEU A 23 1.02 0.95 -7.25
C LEU A 23 -0.33 0.88 -7.97
N LEU A 24 -0.93 2.03 -8.29
CA LEU A 24 -2.18 2.14 -9.05
C LEU A 24 -2.03 1.54 -10.46
N GLN A 25 -0.95 1.89 -11.18
CA GLN A 25 -0.70 1.37 -12.53
C GLN A 25 -0.46 -0.14 -12.54
N SER A 26 0.24 -0.67 -11.54
CA SER A 26 0.48 -2.11 -11.41
C SER A 26 -0.74 -2.92 -10.97
N ASN A 27 -1.81 -2.26 -10.52
CA ASN A 27 -2.96 -2.93 -9.89
C ASN A 27 -2.51 -3.91 -8.79
N ALA A 28 -1.47 -3.52 -8.03
CA ALA A 28 -0.89 -4.37 -7.01
C ALA A 28 -1.79 -4.38 -5.77
N VAL A 29 -1.85 -5.53 -5.11
CA VAL A 29 -2.48 -5.63 -3.80
C VAL A 29 -1.57 -4.95 -2.79
N VAL A 30 -2.12 -4.00 -2.05
CA VAL A 30 -1.41 -3.26 -1.00
C VAL A 30 -1.98 -3.62 0.36
N SER A 31 -1.14 -3.58 1.38
CA SER A 31 -1.52 -3.59 2.79
C SER A 31 -1.34 -2.19 3.36
N VAL A 32 -2.42 -1.62 3.87
CA VAL A 32 -2.46 -0.31 4.48
C VAL A 32 -2.54 -0.47 5.99
N TRP A 33 -1.56 0.14 6.67
CA TRP A 33 -1.48 0.18 8.12
C TRP A 33 -2.23 1.40 8.62
N LEU A 34 -3.08 1.19 9.62
CA LEU A 34 -3.93 2.22 10.17
C LEU A 34 -3.22 2.98 11.31
N TYR A 35 -3.49 4.28 11.41
CA TYR A 35 -3.06 5.09 12.54
C TYR A 35 -3.79 4.65 13.81
N GLU A 36 -3.05 4.53 14.93
CA GLU A 36 -3.50 4.08 16.26
C GLU A 36 -4.12 2.66 16.35
N GLN A 37 -4.51 2.04 15.24
CA GLN A 37 -5.11 0.72 15.21
C GLN A 37 -4.11 -0.34 14.71
N LEU A 38 -3.30 -0.87 15.63
CA LEU A 38 -2.29 -1.90 15.32
C LEU A 38 -2.89 -3.30 15.11
N SER A 39 -4.11 -3.53 15.61
CA SER A 39 -4.78 -4.83 15.53
C SER A 39 -5.36 -5.11 14.16
N ILE A 40 -5.49 -4.12 13.28
CA ILE A 40 -6.22 -4.23 12.01
C ILE A 40 -5.37 -3.64 10.90
N ARG A 41 -5.36 -4.31 9.75
CA ARG A 41 -4.81 -3.79 8.49
C ARG A 41 -5.87 -3.88 7.40
N ILE A 42 -5.81 -2.98 6.43
CA ILE A 42 -6.68 -3.02 5.27
C ILE A 42 -5.85 -3.48 4.08
N GLU A 43 -6.25 -4.58 3.47
CA GLU A 43 -5.65 -5.08 2.23
C GLU A 43 -6.59 -4.84 1.07
N GLY A 44 -6.06 -4.50 -0.10
CA GLY A 44 -6.88 -4.34 -1.31
C GLY A 44 -6.11 -3.69 -2.45
N LYS A 45 -6.83 -3.33 -3.51
CA LYS A 45 -6.25 -2.70 -4.71
C LYS A 45 -6.58 -1.21 -4.73
N ILE A 46 -5.57 -0.36 -4.86
CA ILE A 46 -5.80 1.09 -4.97
C ILE A 46 -6.38 1.39 -6.35
N ARG A 47 -7.60 1.90 -6.38
CA ARG A 47 -8.28 2.37 -7.60
C ARG A 47 -7.99 3.84 -7.89
N GLY A 48 -7.82 4.63 -6.84
CA GLY A 48 -7.59 6.08 -6.94
C GLY A 48 -7.12 6.68 -5.62
N PHE A 49 -6.53 7.86 -5.70
CA PHE A 49 -6.14 8.68 -4.55
C PHE A 49 -6.34 10.17 -4.85
N ASP A 50 -6.36 11.01 -3.83
CA ASP A 50 -6.48 12.47 -3.95
C ASP A 50 -5.30 13.23 -3.31
N GLU A 51 -5.38 14.55 -3.30
CA GLU A 51 -4.35 15.43 -2.72
C GLU A 51 -4.18 15.29 -1.20
N PHE A 52 -5.20 14.77 -0.52
CA PHE A 52 -5.21 14.50 0.92
C PHE A 52 -4.83 13.06 1.25
N MET A 53 -4.39 12.27 0.25
CA MET A 53 -4.07 10.85 0.39
C MET A 53 -5.26 9.99 0.81
N ASN A 54 -6.50 10.44 0.57
CA ASN A 54 -7.66 9.56 0.67
C ASN A 54 -7.55 8.49 -0.42
N LEU A 55 -7.73 7.22 -0.05
CA LEU A 55 -7.54 6.09 -0.95
C LEU A 55 -8.88 5.44 -1.26
N VAL A 56 -9.19 5.27 -2.54
CA VAL A 56 -10.27 4.38 -2.97
C VAL A 56 -9.68 2.99 -3.16
N ILE A 57 -10.14 2.04 -2.36
CA ILE A 57 -9.65 0.66 -2.35
C ILE A 57 -10.76 -0.26 -2.84
N ASP A 58 -10.49 -1.00 -3.91
CA ASP A 58 -11.34 -2.07 -4.43
C ASP A 58 -10.91 -3.42 -3.83
N ASP A 59 -11.86 -4.35 -3.76
CA ASP A 59 -11.69 -5.69 -3.15
C ASP A 59 -11.06 -5.63 -1.74
N ALA A 60 -11.45 -4.61 -0.96
CA ALA A 60 -10.88 -4.37 0.36
C ALA A 60 -11.25 -5.49 1.33
N VAL A 61 -10.24 -5.94 2.07
CA VAL A 61 -10.34 -6.95 3.13
C VAL A 61 -9.71 -6.37 4.39
N GLU A 62 -10.48 -6.39 5.46
CA GLU A 62 -9.99 -6.11 6.81
C GLU A 62 -9.28 -7.36 7.34
N VAL A 63 -8.00 -7.23 7.68
CA VAL A 63 -7.17 -8.29 8.24
C VAL A 63 -6.87 -7.96 9.69
N ALA A 64 -7.53 -8.67 10.60
CA ALA A 64 -7.20 -8.60 12.01
C ALA A 64 -5.89 -9.38 12.27
N GLN A 65 -4.90 -8.69 12.85
CA GLN A 65 -3.61 -9.25 13.19
C GLN A 65 -3.71 -10.19 14.39
N VAL A 66 -2.90 -11.25 14.36
CA VAL A 66 -2.76 -12.18 15.50
C VAL A 66 -2.18 -11.42 16.69
N THR A 67 -2.88 -11.45 17.81
CA THR A 67 -2.43 -10.88 19.09
C THR A 67 -2.31 -12.00 20.11
N LYS A 68 -1.70 -11.74 21.28
CA LYS A 68 -1.58 -12.74 22.36
C LYS A 68 -2.93 -13.36 22.80
N ASN A 69 -4.05 -12.70 22.48
CA ASN A 69 -5.40 -13.14 22.84
C ASN A 69 -6.20 -13.69 21.65
N ASN A 70 -5.65 -13.69 20.43
CA ASN A 70 -6.38 -14.08 19.23
C ASN A 70 -5.45 -14.80 18.24
N ASP A 71 -5.47 -16.13 18.24
CA ASP A 71 -4.55 -17.00 17.50
C ASP A 71 -4.85 -17.12 16.00
N LYS A 72 -5.92 -16.48 15.51
CA LYS A 72 -6.36 -16.60 14.11
C LYS A 72 -6.42 -15.23 13.44
N GLU A 73 -5.78 -15.14 12.27
CA GLU A 73 -6.03 -14.06 11.33
C GLU A 73 -7.48 -14.16 10.85
N THR A 74 -8.29 -13.17 11.22
CA THR A 74 -9.65 -13.05 10.70
C THR A 74 -9.63 -12.07 9.54
N ARG A 75 -10.16 -12.52 8.40
CA ARG A 75 -10.25 -11.75 7.17
C ARG A 75 -11.71 -11.46 6.90
N ARG A 76 -12.08 -10.18 6.91
CA ARG A 76 -13.45 -9.73 6.64
C ARG A 76 -13.49 -8.95 5.33
N PRO A 77 -14.24 -9.42 4.31
CA PRO A 77 -14.41 -8.66 3.08
C PRO A 77 -15.27 -7.41 3.34
N LEU A 78 -14.79 -6.26 2.88
CA LEU A 78 -15.48 -4.97 2.93
C LEU A 78 -15.98 -4.53 1.55
N GLY A 79 -15.36 -5.02 0.47
CA GLY A 79 -15.71 -4.63 -0.90
C GLY A 79 -15.02 -3.32 -1.28
N GLN A 80 -15.75 -2.38 -1.88
CA GLN A 80 -15.19 -1.07 -2.23
C GLN A 80 -15.33 -0.10 -1.05
N ILE A 81 -14.22 0.50 -0.64
CA ILE A 81 -14.20 1.47 0.46
C ILE A 81 -13.41 2.73 0.09
N LEU A 82 -13.73 3.84 0.76
CA LEU A 82 -12.91 5.05 0.78
C LEU A 82 -12.24 5.15 2.14
N LEU A 83 -10.91 5.07 2.15
CA LEU A 83 -10.09 5.22 3.35
C LEU A 83 -9.60 6.66 3.45
N LYS A 84 -9.82 7.30 4.59
CA LYS A 84 -9.35 8.66 4.85
C LYS A 84 -7.82 8.69 5.01
N GLY A 85 -7.17 9.67 4.38
CA GLY A 85 -5.71 9.85 4.41
C GLY A 85 -5.15 10.00 5.82
N ASP A 86 -5.90 10.63 6.73
CA ASP A 86 -5.51 10.82 8.13
C ASP A 86 -5.28 9.49 8.87
N ASN A 87 -5.96 8.42 8.44
CA ASN A 87 -5.83 7.10 9.05
C ASN A 87 -4.69 6.27 8.45
N VAL A 88 -3.99 6.76 7.42
CA VAL A 88 -2.94 6.00 6.72
C VAL A 88 -1.59 6.22 7.39
N SER A 89 -1.02 5.16 7.96
CA SER A 89 0.35 5.20 8.53
C SER A 89 1.40 4.69 7.55
N LEU A 90 1.14 3.57 6.87
CA LEU A 90 2.08 2.96 5.93
C LEU A 90 1.33 2.25 4.81
N ILE A 91 1.79 2.42 3.58
CA ILE A 91 1.31 1.68 2.40
C ILE A 91 2.41 0.72 1.97
N GLN A 92 2.14 -0.58 2.07
CA GLN A 92 3.07 -1.64 1.69
C GLN A 92 2.51 -2.38 0.47
N SER A 93 3.32 -2.62 -0.56
CA SER A 93 2.95 -3.58 -1.60
C SER A 93 3.10 -5.01 -1.06
N LEU A 94 2.09 -5.85 -1.25
CA LEU A 94 2.12 -7.28 -0.92
C LEU A 94 2.66 -8.13 -2.09
N SER A 95 3.30 -7.52 -3.09
CA SER A 95 3.93 -8.26 -4.18
C SER A 95 5.07 -9.13 -3.64
N HIS A 96 4.94 -10.45 -3.83
CA HIS A 96 6.02 -11.42 -3.77
C HIS A 96 7.01 -11.23 -4.93
#